data_AF-A0A419A6T7-F1
#
_entry.id   AF-A0A419A6T7-F1
#
_cell.length_a   1.000
_cell.length_b   1.000
_cell.length_c   1.000
_cell.angle_alpha   90.00
_cell.angle_beta   90.00
_cell.angle_gamma   90.00
#
_symmetry.space_group_name_H-M   'P 1'
#
loop_
_entity.id
_entity.type
_entity.pdbx_description
1 polymer ?
#
loop_
_entity_poly.entity_id
_entity_poly.type
_entity_poly.pdbx_seq_one_letter_code
_entity_poly.pdbx_strand_id
1 'polypeptide(L)'
;MDVDDLHRAAIRSIEALNKATHVRPDTLVNDEATIKSFIDEALVALEGLLVSFSEGRSAVKEALADDVYRAMSDALIEQTFDNIDILAGKGYAIDPWIDDAEIEVEALRSQVIAVRFSGVANVTLHYGSKHDAAEIQHDFPFWLRFEAPVEKPTKLTLVAHHFDDRSWYS
;
A
#
# COMPACT_ATOMS: atom_id res chain seq x y z
N MET A 1 18.99 6.87 8.12
CA MET A 1 18.73 6.86 9.58
C MET A 1 18.42 5.44 9.99
N ASP A 2 19.00 4.96 11.08
CA ASP A 2 18.79 3.61 11.60
C ASP A 2 17.37 3.48 12.21
N VAL A 3 16.70 2.34 12.00
CA VAL A 3 15.38 2.03 12.58
C VAL A 3 15.45 2.04 14.10
N ASP A 4 16.59 1.62 14.67
CA ASP A 4 16.82 1.64 16.11
C ASP A 4 16.94 3.06 16.67
N ASP A 5 17.50 3.99 15.90
CA ASP A 5 17.57 5.40 16.27
C ASP A 5 16.17 6.06 16.26
N LEU A 6 15.35 5.69 15.26
CA LEU A 6 13.97 6.14 15.12
C LEU A 6 13.08 5.65 16.28
N HIS A 7 13.18 4.36 16.60
CA HIS A 7 12.44 3.74 17.71
C HIS A 7 12.84 4.39 19.04
N ARG A 8 14.13 4.62 19.26
CA ARG A 8 14.63 5.26 20.48
C ARG A 8 14.24 6.74 20.59
N ALA A 9 14.09 7.43 19.46
CA ALA A 9 13.54 8.78 19.43
C ALA A 9 12.04 8.76 19.80
N ALA A 10 11.26 7.85 19.21
CA ALA A 10 9.82 7.70 19.49
C ALA A 10 9.54 7.39 20.97
N ILE A 11 10.27 6.44 21.57
CA ILE A 11 10.14 6.10 22.99
C ILE A 11 10.44 7.31 23.86
N ARG A 12 11.53 8.04 23.59
CA ARG A 12 11.91 9.23 24.38
C ARG A 12 10.84 10.32 24.32
N SER A 13 10.25 10.54 23.15
CA SER A 13 9.15 11.51 22.97
C SER A 13 7.91 11.11 23.78
N ILE A 14 7.54 9.82 23.77
CA ILE A 14 6.40 9.29 24.53
C ILE A 14 6.67 9.38 26.05
N GLU A 15 7.89 9.06 26.49
CA GLU A 15 8.28 9.17 27.91
C GLU A 15 8.26 10.62 28.39
N ALA A 16 8.72 11.57 27.57
CA ALA A 16 8.66 12.99 27.89
C ALA A 16 7.22 13.49 28.00
N LEU A 17 6.35 13.07 27.09
CA LEU A 17 4.92 13.38 27.12
C LEU A 17 4.23 12.79 28.37
N ASN A 18 4.49 11.52 28.67
CA ASN A 18 3.98 10.87 29.87
C ASN A 18 4.46 11.57 31.15
N LYS A 19 5.72 12.01 31.19
CA LYS A 19 6.29 12.66 32.38
C LYS A 19 5.64 14.01 32.67
N ALA A 20 5.32 14.78 31.64
CA ALA A 20 4.71 16.09 31.81
C ALA A 20 3.18 16.06 31.95
N THR A 21 2.53 14.99 31.48
CA THR A 21 1.11 14.73 31.74
C THR A 21 0.87 14.03 33.08
N HIS A 22 1.92 13.52 33.75
CA HIS A 22 1.82 12.94 35.08
C HIS A 22 1.67 14.03 36.15
N VAL A 23 0.43 14.49 36.34
CA VAL A 23 0.07 15.47 37.37
C VAL A 23 0.17 14.81 38.75
N ARG A 24 1.31 14.96 39.44
CA ARG A 24 1.37 14.75 40.89
C ARG A 24 0.81 15.98 41.62
N PRO A 25 0.13 15.83 42.76
CA PRO A 25 -0.54 16.93 43.48
C PRO A 25 0.36 18.13 43.83
N ASP A 26 1.67 17.93 43.98
CA ASP A 26 2.65 18.96 44.37
C ASP A 26 3.54 19.48 43.22
N THR A 27 3.23 19.14 41.96
CA THR A 27 3.99 19.60 40.77
C THR A 27 3.09 20.40 39.82
N LEU A 28 2.26 21.28 40.37
CA LEU A 28 1.60 22.32 39.60
C LEU A 28 2.67 23.28 39.07
N VAL A 29 3.16 23.02 37.87
CA VAL A 29 3.88 24.00 37.07
C VAL A 29 2.86 25.10 36.77
N ASN A 30 2.92 26.21 37.50
CA ASN A 30 2.06 27.39 37.31
C ASN A 30 2.72 28.45 36.41
N ASP A 31 3.89 28.17 35.84
CA ASP A 31 4.56 29.05 34.89
C ASP A 31 4.08 28.76 33.47
N GLU A 32 3.22 29.64 32.95
CA GLU A 32 2.62 29.54 31.62
C GLU A 32 3.68 29.39 30.51
N ALA A 33 4.83 30.04 30.66
CA ALA A 33 5.93 29.94 29.71
C ALA A 33 6.54 28.53 29.68
N THR A 34 6.76 27.92 30.85
CA THR A 34 7.24 26.54 30.96
C THR A 34 6.23 25.54 30.39
N ILE A 35 4.93 25.71 30.65
CA ILE A 35 3.88 24.84 30.09
C ILE A 35 3.87 24.94 28.56
N LYS A 36 3.94 26.16 28.01
CA LYS A 36 3.93 26.38 26.57
C LYS A 36 5.15 25.77 25.89
N SER A 37 6.35 25.99 26.43
CA SER A 37 7.59 25.38 25.90
C SER A 37 7.50 23.86 25.89
N PHE A 38 6.96 23.27 26.96
CA PHE A 38 6.77 21.82 27.04
C PHE A 38 5.79 21.31 25.97
N ILE A 39 4.65 21.98 25.79
CA ILE A 39 3.65 21.60 24.77
C ILE A 39 4.26 21.71 23.37
N ASP A 40 4.97 22.80 23.07
CA ASP A 40 5.60 23.01 21.76
C ASP A 40 6.64 21.90 21.48
N GLU A 41 7.50 21.56 22.45
CA GLU A 41 8.46 20.46 22.33
C GLU A 41 7.78 19.12 22.09
N ALA A 42 6.68 18.84 22.80
CA ALA A 42 5.91 17.62 22.64
C ALA A 42 5.24 17.52 21.26
N LEU A 43 4.71 18.63 20.75
CA LEU A 43 4.09 18.69 19.43
C LEU A 43 5.13 18.51 18.31
N VAL A 44 6.30 19.15 18.42
CA VAL A 44 7.41 18.97 17.47
C VAL A 44 7.88 17.51 17.47
N ALA A 45 8.00 16.90 18.64
CA ALA A 45 8.40 15.51 18.76
C ALA A 45 7.35 14.55 18.15
N LEU A 46 6.06 14.84 18.32
CA LEU A 46 4.98 14.08 17.70
C LEU A 46 4.96 14.25 16.18
N GLU A 47 5.14 15.47 15.68
CA GLU A 47 5.26 15.76 14.25
C GLU A 47 6.42 14.98 13.63
N GLY A 48 7.60 15.02 14.24
CA GLY A 48 8.77 14.26 13.79
C GLY A 48 8.51 12.75 13.73
N LEU A 49 7.76 12.21 14.70
CA LEU A 49 7.35 10.80 14.70
C LEU A 49 6.41 10.48 13.52
N LEU A 50 5.41 11.33 13.27
CA LEU A 50 4.46 11.14 12.17
C LEU A 50 5.15 11.24 10.80
N VAL A 51 6.05 12.20 10.63
CA VAL A 51 6.88 12.33 9.41
C VAL A 51 7.72 11.07 9.21
N SER A 52 8.37 10.58 10.26
CA SER A 52 9.17 9.36 10.23
C SER A 52 8.37 8.13 9.79
N PHE A 53 7.10 8.02 10.22
CA PHE A 53 6.21 6.95 9.74
C PHE A 53 5.86 7.09 8.26
N SER A 54 5.62 8.32 7.79
CA SER A 54 5.36 8.59 6.38
C SER A 54 6.56 8.25 5.50
N GLU A 55 7.76 8.69 5.90
CA GLU A 55 9.00 8.38 5.19
C GLU A 55 9.28 6.88 5.16
N GLY A 56 9.07 6.18 6.28
CA GLY A 56 9.20 4.72 6.36
C GLY A 56 8.26 4.00 5.40
N ARG A 57 7.00 4.44 5.28
CA ARG A 57 6.05 3.88 4.30
C ARG A 57 6.50 4.12 2.86
N SER A 58 6.98 5.32 2.54
CA SER A 58 7.48 5.63 1.21
C SER A 58 8.71 4.79 0.84
N ALA A 59 9.66 4.62 1.76
CA ALA A 59 10.82 3.76 1.55
C ALA A 59 10.44 2.29 1.35
N VAL A 60 9.45 1.78 2.11
CA VAL A 60 8.92 0.42 1.91
C VAL A 60 8.24 0.30 0.54
N LYS A 61 7.45 1.29 0.13
CA LYS A 61 6.80 1.33 -1.18
C LYS A 61 7.84 1.28 -2.32
N GLU A 62 8.85 2.13 -2.26
CA GLU A 62 9.91 2.20 -3.27
C GLU A 62 10.71 0.89 -3.34
N ALA A 63 11.08 0.33 -2.19
CA ALA A 63 11.83 -0.93 -2.13
C ALA A 63 11.04 -2.15 -2.64
N LEU A 64 9.72 -2.07 -2.62
CA LEU A 64 8.83 -3.18 -2.99
C LEU A 64 8.23 -3.04 -4.39
N ALA A 65 8.33 -1.88 -5.05
CA ALA A 65 7.63 -1.57 -6.30
C ALA A 65 7.83 -2.65 -7.38
N ASP A 66 9.07 -3.06 -7.63
CA ASP A 66 9.39 -4.06 -8.65
C ASP A 66 8.85 -5.46 -8.30
N ASP A 67 9.04 -5.90 -7.05
CA ASP A 67 8.60 -7.22 -6.60
C ASP A 67 7.07 -7.31 -6.56
N VAL A 68 6.43 -6.21 -6.18
CA VAL A 68 5.00 -5.99 -6.26
C VAL A 68 4.51 -6.13 -7.69
N TYR A 69 5.12 -5.39 -8.62
CA TYR A 69 4.67 -5.36 -10.01
C TYR A 69 4.72 -6.76 -10.63
N ARG A 70 5.79 -7.50 -10.32
CA ARG A 70 5.94 -8.90 -10.75
C ARG A 70 4.92 -9.83 -10.09
N ALA A 71 4.83 -9.86 -8.76
CA ALA A 71 3.91 -10.76 -8.04
C ALA A 71 2.46 -10.52 -8.44
N MET A 72 2.14 -9.28 -8.77
CA MET A 72 0.85 -8.89 -9.26
C MET A 72 0.60 -9.31 -10.72
N SER A 73 1.56 -9.10 -11.62
CA SER A 73 1.46 -9.59 -13.00
C SER A 73 1.23 -11.10 -13.03
N ASP A 74 1.96 -11.84 -12.19
CA ASP A 74 1.80 -13.28 -12.02
C ASP A 74 0.38 -13.60 -11.48
N ALA A 75 -0.07 -12.92 -10.44
CA ALA A 75 -1.41 -13.11 -9.87
C ALA A 75 -2.55 -12.78 -10.85
N LEU A 76 -2.41 -11.73 -11.67
CA LEU A 76 -3.37 -11.36 -12.70
C LEU A 76 -3.48 -12.45 -13.75
N ILE A 77 -2.34 -12.99 -14.20
CA ILE A 77 -2.29 -14.09 -15.17
C ILE A 77 -2.92 -15.36 -14.56
N GLU A 78 -2.61 -15.68 -13.30
CA GLU A 78 -3.05 -16.91 -12.65
C GLU A 78 -4.53 -16.90 -12.21
N GLN A 79 -5.04 -15.78 -11.67
CA GLN A 79 -6.36 -15.73 -11.01
C GLN A 79 -7.51 -15.33 -11.95
N THR A 80 -7.21 -14.63 -13.05
CA THR A 80 -8.26 -13.88 -13.77
C THR A 80 -8.95 -14.71 -14.88
N PHE A 81 -8.45 -15.86 -15.30
CA PHE A 81 -8.79 -16.34 -16.65
C PHE A 81 -9.61 -17.62 -16.81
N ASP A 82 -10.37 -18.06 -15.80
CA ASP A 82 -11.47 -19.01 -16.06
C ASP A 82 -12.66 -18.35 -16.78
N ASN A 83 -12.89 -17.04 -16.61
CA ASN A 83 -14.07 -16.35 -17.17
C ASN A 83 -13.85 -15.70 -18.54
N ILE A 84 -12.66 -15.15 -18.82
CA ILE A 84 -12.38 -14.48 -20.11
C ILE A 84 -12.04 -15.49 -21.22
N ASP A 85 -11.43 -16.64 -20.89
CA ASP A 85 -11.08 -17.68 -21.87
C ASP A 85 -12.34 -18.32 -22.52
N ILE A 86 -13.48 -18.31 -21.81
CA ILE A 86 -14.78 -18.74 -22.33
C ILE A 86 -15.23 -17.90 -23.54
N LEU A 87 -14.76 -16.64 -23.64
CA LEU A 87 -15.31 -15.63 -24.54
C LEU A 87 -14.37 -15.25 -25.69
N ALA A 88 -13.09 -15.63 -25.63
CA ALA A 88 -12.10 -15.28 -26.64
C ALA A 88 -11.91 -16.44 -27.63
N GLY A 89 -12.73 -16.47 -28.70
CA GLY A 89 -12.71 -17.56 -29.69
C GLY A 89 -11.37 -17.82 -30.39
N LYS A 90 -10.41 -16.87 -30.29
CA LYS A 90 -9.02 -17.04 -30.74
C LYS A 90 -7.96 -16.59 -29.72
N GLY A 91 -8.36 -16.48 -28.45
CA GLY A 91 -7.50 -15.96 -27.40
C GLY A 91 -7.54 -14.43 -27.29
N TYR A 92 -6.80 -13.93 -26.31
CA TYR A 92 -6.81 -12.53 -25.89
C TYR A 92 -5.38 -12.08 -25.58
N ALA A 93 -5.14 -10.77 -25.61
CA ALA A 93 -3.93 -10.13 -25.13
C ALA A 93 -4.28 -9.22 -23.96
N ILE A 94 -3.41 -9.17 -22.95
CA ILE A 94 -3.59 -8.31 -21.78
C ILE A 94 -2.35 -7.45 -21.64
N ASP A 95 -2.57 -6.17 -21.40
CA ASP A 95 -1.54 -5.22 -21.03
C ASP A 95 -2.01 -4.49 -19.76
N PRO A 96 -1.69 -5.02 -18.56
CA PRO A 96 -2.13 -4.39 -17.33
C PRO A 96 -1.31 -3.12 -17.10
N TRP A 97 -1.99 -1.97 -17.03
CA TRP A 97 -1.36 -0.70 -16.72
C TRP A 97 -1.64 -0.30 -15.27
N ILE A 98 -0.57 0.16 -14.62
CA ILE A 98 -0.59 0.60 -13.22
C ILE A 98 0.27 1.84 -13.09
N ASP A 99 -0.31 2.83 -12.43
CA ASP A 99 0.44 3.98 -11.98
C ASP A 99 1.09 3.64 -10.63
N ASP A 100 2.37 3.98 -10.45
CA ASP A 100 3.06 3.86 -9.16
C ASP A 100 2.28 4.56 -8.03
N ALA A 101 1.48 5.59 -8.36
CA ALA A 101 0.55 6.25 -7.44
C ALA A 101 -0.49 5.29 -6.82
N GLU A 102 -0.88 4.23 -7.52
CA GLU A 102 -1.92 3.27 -7.13
C GLU A 102 -1.40 2.12 -6.22
N ILE A 103 -0.11 2.17 -5.85
CA ILE A 103 0.48 1.32 -4.81
C ILE A 103 0.27 1.97 -3.43
N GLU A 104 -0.45 1.28 -2.54
CA GLU A 104 -0.75 1.75 -1.18
C GLU A 104 -0.24 0.76 -0.12
N VAL A 105 0.60 1.24 0.81
CA VAL A 105 0.95 0.50 2.03
C VAL A 105 -0.16 0.71 3.07
N GLU A 106 -1.18 -0.14 3.04
CA GLU A 106 -2.37 -0.04 3.91
C GLU A 106 -2.02 -0.18 5.40
N ALA A 107 -1.08 -1.08 5.74
CA ALA A 107 -0.70 -1.31 7.14
C ALA A 107 0.73 -1.82 7.28
N LEU A 108 1.43 -1.26 8.27
CA LEU A 108 2.68 -1.80 8.80
C LEU A 108 2.37 -2.43 10.16
N ARG A 109 2.28 -3.76 10.21
CA ARG A 109 2.06 -4.50 11.46
C ARG A 109 3.40 -5.02 11.97
N SER A 110 3.41 -5.55 13.19
CA SER A 110 4.62 -6.06 13.83
C SER A 110 5.28 -7.23 13.07
N GLN A 111 4.55 -7.95 12.25
CA GLN A 111 5.03 -9.15 11.54
C GLN A 111 4.75 -9.13 10.04
N VAL A 112 3.79 -8.31 9.60
CA VAL A 112 3.35 -8.28 8.21
C VAL A 112 3.16 -6.86 7.71
N ILE A 113 3.49 -6.66 6.44
CA ILE A 113 3.22 -5.47 5.66
C ILE A 113 2.04 -5.81 4.76
N ALA A 114 0.95 -5.05 4.87
CA ALA A 114 -0.20 -5.17 3.98
C ALA A 114 -0.10 -4.10 2.90
N VAL A 115 -0.19 -4.51 1.64
CA VAL A 115 -0.09 -3.63 0.48
C VAL A 115 -1.28 -3.87 -0.44
N ARG A 116 -1.84 -2.78 -0.95
CA ARG A 116 -2.93 -2.79 -1.92
C ARG A 116 -2.45 -2.15 -3.23
N PHE A 117 -2.94 -2.73 -4.31
CA PHE A 117 -2.74 -2.26 -5.67
C PHE A 117 -4.08 -2.04 -6.30
N SER A 118 -4.20 -0.96 -7.06
CA SER A 118 -5.34 -0.73 -7.95
C SER A 118 -4.82 -0.41 -9.34
N GLY A 119 -5.61 -0.70 -10.36
CA GLY A 119 -5.17 -0.48 -11.74
C GLY A 119 -6.27 -0.78 -12.74
N VAL A 120 -5.89 -0.74 -14.01
CA VAL A 120 -6.79 -1.08 -15.12
C VAL A 120 -6.11 -2.14 -15.97
N ALA A 121 -6.77 -3.30 -16.11
CA ALA A 121 -6.35 -4.33 -17.02
C ALA A 121 -6.92 -4.02 -18.40
N ASN A 122 -6.07 -3.64 -19.35
CA ASN A 122 -6.49 -3.47 -20.74
C ASN A 122 -6.46 -4.84 -21.42
N VAL A 123 -7.63 -5.32 -21.85
CA VAL A 123 -7.81 -6.63 -22.47
C VAL A 123 -8.23 -6.43 -23.93
N THR A 124 -7.45 -6.97 -24.85
CA THR A 124 -7.79 -7.05 -26.27
C THR A 124 -8.26 -8.46 -26.59
N LEU A 125 -9.48 -8.58 -27.07
CA LEU A 125 -10.09 -9.85 -27.43
C LEU A 125 -10.04 -10.03 -28.94
N HIS A 126 -9.59 -11.20 -29.38
CA HIS A 126 -9.50 -11.52 -30.80
C HIS A 126 -10.63 -12.45 -31.22
N TYR A 127 -11.37 -12.02 -32.24
CA TYR A 127 -12.50 -12.74 -32.82
C TYR A 127 -12.28 -13.01 -34.31
N GLY A 128 -13.03 -13.99 -34.83
CA GLY A 128 -13.17 -14.19 -36.27
C GLY A 128 -12.08 -15.02 -36.95
N SER A 129 -12.24 -15.22 -38.25
CA SER A 129 -11.39 -16.10 -39.04
C SER A 129 -10.14 -15.36 -39.56
N LYS A 130 -9.16 -16.07 -40.14
CA LYS A 130 -7.92 -15.43 -40.67
C LYS A 130 -8.20 -14.34 -41.73
N HIS A 131 -9.37 -14.40 -42.37
CA HIS A 131 -9.77 -13.48 -43.43
C HIS A 131 -10.87 -12.50 -42.99
N ASP A 132 -11.28 -12.57 -41.72
CA ASP A 132 -12.34 -11.73 -41.13
C ASP A 132 -12.09 -11.65 -39.63
N ALA A 133 -10.97 -11.02 -39.26
CA ALA A 133 -10.54 -10.86 -37.87
C ALA A 133 -11.10 -9.56 -37.30
N ALA A 134 -11.54 -9.60 -36.04
CA ALA A 134 -11.99 -8.44 -35.30
C ALA A 134 -11.30 -8.39 -33.94
N GLU A 135 -11.01 -7.17 -33.48
CA GLU A 135 -10.40 -6.91 -32.18
C GLU A 135 -11.31 -5.98 -31.39
N ILE A 136 -11.54 -6.32 -30.12
CA ILE A 136 -12.33 -5.50 -29.22
C ILE A 136 -11.51 -5.27 -27.95
N GLN A 137 -11.35 -4.00 -27.59
CA GLN A 137 -10.62 -3.59 -26.38
C GLN A 137 -11.61 -3.33 -25.26
N HIS A 138 -11.28 -3.84 -24.08
CA HIS A 138 -12.02 -3.61 -22.85
C HIS A 138 -11.08 -3.29 -21.71
N ASP A 139 -11.51 -2.36 -20.88
CA ASP A 139 -10.78 -1.92 -19.70
C ASP A 139 -11.49 -2.45 -18.46
N PHE A 140 -10.75 -3.18 -17.63
CA PHE A 140 -11.26 -3.75 -16.39
C PHE A 140 -10.51 -3.15 -15.20
N PRO A 141 -11.13 -2.22 -14.45
CA PRO A 141 -10.60 -1.79 -13.19
C PRO A 141 -10.43 -2.98 -12.24
N PHE A 142 -9.34 -3.02 -11.50
CA PHE A 142 -9.09 -4.08 -10.53
C PHE A 142 -8.41 -3.56 -9.28
N TRP A 143 -8.47 -4.36 -8.21
CA TRP A 143 -7.57 -4.20 -7.08
C TRP A 143 -7.09 -5.55 -6.55
N LEU A 144 -5.88 -5.57 -6.02
CA LEU A 144 -5.21 -6.74 -5.45
C LEU A 144 -4.64 -6.37 -4.09
N ARG A 145 -4.72 -7.28 -3.13
CA ARG A 145 -4.21 -7.12 -1.76
C ARG A 145 -3.22 -8.22 -1.46
N PHE A 146 -2.04 -7.82 -1.03
CA PHE A 146 -0.95 -8.72 -0.66
C PHE A 146 -0.52 -8.51 0.78
N GLU A 147 0.01 -9.57 1.37
CA GLU A 147 0.73 -9.53 2.64
C GLU A 147 2.16 -10.02 2.44
N ALA A 148 3.12 -9.31 3.05
CA ALA A 148 4.53 -9.70 3.07
C ALA A 148 5.06 -9.76 4.51
N PRO A 149 5.84 -10.78 4.90
CA PRO A 149 6.52 -10.80 6.19
C PRO A 149 7.51 -9.63 6.32
N VAL A 150 7.57 -8.99 7.50
CA VAL A 150 8.53 -7.89 7.76
C VAL A 150 9.99 -8.34 7.59
N GLU A 151 10.31 -9.60 7.95
CA GLU A 151 11.66 -10.17 7.77
C GLU A 151 12.03 -10.41 6.30
N LYS A 152 11.03 -10.53 5.42
CA LYS A 152 11.22 -10.74 3.99
C LYS A 152 10.14 -10.02 3.18
N PRO A 153 10.21 -8.67 3.08
CA PRO A 153 9.16 -7.85 2.47
C PRO A 153 8.90 -8.17 0.98
N THR A 154 9.88 -8.75 0.30
CA THR A 154 9.79 -9.14 -1.12
C THR A 154 8.98 -10.41 -1.35
N LYS A 155 8.65 -11.17 -0.29
CA LYS A 155 7.83 -12.38 -0.39
C LYS A 155 6.35 -12.03 -0.20
N LEU A 156 5.74 -11.53 -1.27
CA LEU A 156 4.33 -11.16 -1.31
C LEU A 156 3.44 -12.40 -1.46
N THR A 157 2.35 -12.43 -0.71
CA THR A 157 1.29 -13.45 -0.81
C THR A 157 -0.03 -12.75 -1.10
N LEU A 158 -0.70 -13.13 -2.19
CA LEU A 158 -2.02 -12.59 -2.50
C LEU A 158 -3.04 -13.09 -1.46
N VAL A 159 -3.77 -12.17 -0.84
CA VAL A 159 -4.79 -12.50 0.17
C VAL A 159 -6.20 -12.10 -0.23
N ALA A 160 -6.35 -11.15 -1.15
CA ALA A 160 -7.65 -10.78 -1.73
C ALA A 160 -7.48 -10.09 -3.10
N HIS A 161 -8.50 -10.19 -3.94
CA HIS A 161 -8.55 -9.55 -5.25
C HIS A 161 -9.97 -9.17 -5.64
N HIS A 162 -10.10 -8.29 -6.63
CA HIS A 162 -11.37 -7.96 -7.28
C HIS A 162 -11.13 -7.42 -8.68
N PHE A 163 -11.98 -7.83 -9.62
CA PHE A 163 -12.08 -7.29 -10.96
C PHE A 163 -13.49 -6.74 -11.16
N ASP A 164 -13.58 -5.53 -11.71
CA ASP A 164 -14.84 -4.90 -12.08
C ASP A 164 -15.17 -5.18 -13.54
N ASP A 165 -16.03 -6.17 -13.78
CA ASP A 165 -16.50 -6.61 -15.10
C ASP A 165 -17.87 -6.03 -15.49
N ARG A 166 -18.39 -5.06 -14.72
CA ARG A 166 -19.75 -4.53 -14.94
C ARG A 166 -19.93 -3.86 -16.29
N SER A 167 -18.86 -3.29 -16.85
CA SER A 167 -18.85 -2.68 -18.20
C SER A 167 -19.20 -3.67 -19.32
N TRP A 168 -19.12 -4.98 -19.04
CA TRP A 168 -19.41 -6.03 -20.00
C TRP A 168 -20.91 -6.27 -20.22
N TYR A 169 -21.73 -6.02 -19.20
CA TYR A 169 -23.16 -6.34 -19.20
C TYR A 169 -24.06 -5.16 -19.57
N SER A 170 -23.49 -4.02 -19.96
CA SER A 170 -24.20 -2.77 -20.26
C SER A 170 -24.37 -2.50 -21.75
#